data_AF-A0A9J6RSS5-F1
#
_entry.id   AF-A0A9J6RSS5-F1
#
_cell.length_a   1.000
_cell.length_b   1.000
_cell.length_c   1.000
_cell.angle_alpha   90.00
_cell.angle_beta   90.00
_cell.angle_gamma   90.00
#
_symmetry.space_group_name_H-M   'P 1'
#
loop_
_entity.id
_entity.type
_entity.pdbx_description
1 polymer ?
#
loop_
_entity_poly.entity_id
_entity_poly.type
_entity_poly.pdbx_seq_one_letter_code
_entity_poly.pdbx_strand_id
1 'polypeptide(L)' 'MTMSRADISEWMSNYLESQLDLTLDWRSKSKTFGELGLSSAEVLEMVFSLSEWLSEEIDETIPFEYPTIETLSEYLANG' A
#
# COMPACT_ATOMS: atom_id res chain seq x y z
N MET A 1 18.14 0.92 6.02
CA MET A 1 17.46 -0.05 6.88
C MET A 1 16.28 -0.52 6.07
N THR A 2 16.27 -1.77 5.63
CA THR A 2 15.16 -2.31 4.84
C THR A 2 13.94 -2.41 5.75
N MET A 3 12.81 -1.84 5.32
CA MET A 3 11.57 -1.90 6.08
C MET A 3 11.00 -3.31 6.01
N SER A 4 10.44 -3.82 7.11
CA SER A 4 9.81 -5.14 7.07
C SER A 4 8.43 -5.05 6.42
N ARG A 5 7.91 -6.17 5.92
CA ARG A 5 6.53 -6.21 5.37
C ARG A 5 5.49 -5.66 6.37
N ALA A 6 5.74 -5.86 7.67
CA ALA A 6 4.85 -5.37 8.71
C ALA A 6 4.86 -3.85 8.79
N ASP A 7 6.05 -3.22 8.77
CA ASP A 7 6.20 -1.77 8.78
C ASP A 7 5.52 -1.13 7.55
N ILE A 8 5.73 -1.72 6.37
CA ILE A 8 5.12 -1.24 5.11
C ILE A 8 3.60 -1.42 5.13
N SER A 9 3.10 -2.57 5.61
CA SER A 9 1.67 -2.83 5.75
C SER A 9 1.01 -1.86 6.75
N GLU A 10 1.67 -1.57 7.87
CA GLU A 10 1.18 -0.60 8.85
C GLU A 10 1.21 0.82 8.29
N TRP A 11 2.25 1.21 7.55
CA TRP A 11 2.31 2.50 6.89
C TRP A 11 1.14 2.67 5.92
N MET A 12 0.90 1.68 5.05
CA MET A 12 -0.21 1.72 4.09
C MET A 12 -1.56 1.75 4.79
N SER A 13 -1.71 0.97 5.86
CA SER A 13 -2.95 0.98 6.65
C SER A 13 -3.20 2.37 7.21
N ASN A 14 -2.24 2.96 7.91
CA ASN A 14 -2.36 4.32 8.44
C ASN A 14 -2.62 5.38 7.37
N TYR A 15 -1.96 5.29 6.21
CA TYR A 15 -2.18 6.20 5.08
C TYR A 15 -3.63 6.14 4.62
N LEU A 16 -4.12 4.93 4.34
CA LEU A 16 -5.46 4.69 3.83
C LEU A 16 -6.54 5.01 4.87
N GLU A 17 -6.33 4.71 6.15
CA GLU A 17 -7.23 5.07 7.25
C GLU A 17 -7.35 6.60 7.35
N SER A 18 -6.25 7.34 7.20
CA SER A 18 -6.25 8.80 7.19
C SER A 18 -6.90 9.41 5.94
N GLN A 19 -6.83 8.75 4.79
CA GLN A 19 -7.44 9.25 3.54
C GLN A 19 -8.93 8.92 3.45
N LEU A 20 -9.31 7.70 3.82
CA LEU A 20 -10.66 7.18 3.65
C LEU A 20 -11.57 7.39 4.86
N ASP A 21 -11.02 7.84 6.00
CA ASP A 21 -11.73 7.93 7.29
C ASP A 21 -12.37 6.57 7.67
N LEU A 22 -11.65 5.49 7.37
CA LEU A 22 -12.06 4.11 7.63
C LEU A 22 -11.07 3.43 8.58
N THR A 23 -11.50 2.35 9.21
CA THR A 23 -10.61 1.48 10.00
C THR A 23 -10.24 0.25 9.17
N LEU A 24 -8.94 0.02 8.99
CA LEU A 24 -8.43 -1.11 8.20
C LEU A 24 -8.03 -2.26 9.12
N ASP A 25 -8.84 -3.31 9.09
CA ASP A 25 -8.59 -4.54 9.82
C ASP A 25 -7.85 -5.58 8.96
N TRP A 26 -7.52 -6.73 9.57
CA TRP A 26 -6.88 -7.86 8.88
C TRP A 26 -7.62 -8.30 7.60
N ARG A 27 -8.95 -8.19 7.56
CA ARG A 27 -9.76 -8.49 6.37
C ARG A 27 -9.55 -7.48 5.25
N SER A 28 -9.29 -6.23 5.59
CA SER A 28 -9.07 -5.15 4.62
C SER A 28 -7.72 -5.30 3.95
N LYS A 29 -6.73 -5.90 4.61
CA LYS A 29 -5.38 -6.11 4.05
C LYS A 29 -5.37 -7.08 2.86
N SER A 30 -6.30 -8.06 2.85
CA SER A 30 -6.49 -8.99 1.73
C SER A 30 -7.45 -8.46 0.65
N LYS A 31 -8.10 -7.32 0.88
CA LYS A 31 -8.98 -6.70 -0.12
C LYS A 31 -8.16 -5.92 -1.13
N THR A 32 -8.70 -5.85 -2.34
CA THR A 32 -8.09 -5.00 -3.35
C THR A 32 -8.30 -3.51 -3.05
N PHE A 33 -7.41 -2.64 -3.50
CA PHE A 33 -7.57 -1.19 -3.32
C PHE A 33 -8.92 -0.69 -3.86
N GLY A 34 -9.37 -1.23 -5.00
CA GLY A 34 -10.70 -0.92 -5.54
C GLY A 34 -11.85 -1.36 -4.63
N GLU A 35 -11.73 -2.48 -3.92
CA GLU A 35 -12.73 -2.93 -2.94
C GLU A 35 -12.71 -2.11 -1.64
N LEU A 36 -11.60 -1.44 -1.33
CA LEU A 36 -11.51 -0.46 -0.25
C LEU A 36 -12.12 0.90 -0.64
N GLY A 37 -12.46 1.08 -1.92
CA GLY A 37 -13.03 2.32 -2.45
C GLY A 37 -12.00 3.27 -3.05
N LEU A 38 -10.74 2.85 -3.20
CA LEU A 38 -9.70 3.67 -3.81
C LEU A 38 -9.88 3.75 -5.33
N SER A 39 -9.75 4.96 -5.84
CA SER A 39 -9.60 5.19 -7.28
C SER A 39 -8.16 4.93 -7.74
N SER A 40 -7.96 4.65 -9.04
CA SER A 40 -6.61 4.42 -9.59
C SER A 40 -5.64 5.57 -9.30
N ALA A 41 -6.12 6.82 -9.25
CA ALA A 41 -5.30 7.97 -8.93
C ALA A 41 -4.84 7.96 -7.47
N GLU A 42 -5.73 7.63 -6.53
CA GLU A 42 -5.38 7.52 -5.11
C GLU A 42 -4.40 6.37 -4.83
N VAL A 43 -4.54 5.26 -5.57
CA VAL A 43 -3.58 4.16 -5.49
C VAL A 43 -2.19 4.59 -5.94
N LEU A 44 -2.10 5.32 -7.06
CA LEU A 44 -0.82 5.85 -7.54
C LEU A 44 -0.22 6.88 -6.58
N GLU A 45 -1.04 7.75 -5.99
CA GLU A 45 -0.60 8.73 -5.00
C GLU A 45 -0.07 8.07 -3.72
N MET A 46 -0.74 7.02 -3.24
CA MET A 46 -0.28 6.21 -2.12
C MET A 46 1.07 5.55 -2.42
N VAL A 47 1.21 4.94 -3.61
CA VAL A 47 2.48 4.28 -4.01
C VAL A 47 3.60 5.29 -4.15
N PHE A 48 3.34 6.46 -4.71
CA PHE A 48 4.32 7.54 -4.79
C PHE A 48 4.77 8.02 -3.40
N SER A 49 3.83 8.23 -2.49
CA SER A 49 4.14 8.61 -1.10
C SER A 49 4.94 7.51 -0.38
N LEU A 50 4.63 6.23 -0.68
CA LEU A 50 5.35 5.08 -0.15
C LEU A 50 6.77 4.98 -0.72
N SER A 51 6.94 5.25 -2.01
CA SER A 51 8.24 5.24 -2.69
C SER A 51 9.16 6.31 -2.10
N GLU A 52 8.63 7.51 -1.82
CA GLU A 52 9.37 8.56 -1.11
C GLU A 52 9.73 8.15 0.33
N TRP A 53 8.82 7.46 1.04
CA TRP A 53 9.08 6.99 2.40
C TRP A 53 10.15 5.88 2.46
N LEU A 54 10.11 4.94 1.51
CA LEU A 54 11.13 3.89 1.36
C LEU A 54 12.44 4.44 0.77
N SER A 55 12.38 5.60 0.14
CA SER A 55 13.47 6.18 -0.65
C SER A 55 13.88 5.25 -1.81
N GLU A 56 12.89 4.57 -2.40
CA GLU A 56 13.02 3.61 -3.49
C GLU A 56 12.09 3.97 -4.64
N GLU A 57 12.41 3.53 -5.87
CA GLU A 57 11.57 3.78 -7.03
C GLU A 57 10.60 2.61 -7.22
N ILE A 58 9.29 2.88 -7.12
CA ILE A 58 8.24 1.88 -7.32
C ILE A 58 7.59 2.14 -8.67
N ASP A 59 7.54 1.11 -9.51
CA ASP A 59 6.91 1.19 -10.83
C ASP A 59 5.38 1.33 -10.69
N GLU A 60 4.78 2.18 -11.54
CA GLU A 60 3.34 2.48 -11.52
C GLU A 60 2.46 1.26 -11.80
N THR A 61 3.02 0.20 -12.37
CA THR A 61 2.33 -1.07 -12.65
C THR A 61 2.20 -1.97 -11.42
N ILE A 62 3.12 -1.85 -10.45
CA ILE A 62 3.17 -2.66 -9.22
C ILE A 62 1.85 -2.64 -8.43
N PRO A 63 1.20 -1.50 -8.13
CA PRO A 63 -0.08 -1.52 -7.44
C PRO A 63 -1.21 -2.22 -8.21
N PHE A 64 -1.09 -2.39 -9.52
CA PHE A 64 -2.07 -3.13 -10.33
C PHE A 64 -1.76 -4.64 -10.36
N GLU A 65 -0.48 -5.02 -10.30
CA GLU A 65 -0.05 -6.42 -10.16
C GLU A 65 -0.28 -6.97 -8.76
N TYR A 66 -0.07 -6.11 -7.74
CA TYR A 66 -0.24 -6.41 -6.33
C TYR A 66 -1.32 -5.50 -5.72
N PRO A 67 -2.60 -5.70 -6.08
CA PRO A 67 -3.67 -4.77 -5.74
C PRO A 67 -4.10 -4.80 -4.27
N THR A 68 -3.35 -5.45 -3.39
CA THR A 68 -3.68 -5.59 -1.96
C THR A 68 -2.51 -5.15 -1.08
N ILE A 69 -2.81 -4.72 0.14
CA ILE A 69 -1.80 -4.30 1.12
C ILE A 69 -0.85 -5.47 1.43
N GLU A 70 -1.36 -6.69 1.57
CA GLU A 70 -0.51 -7.87 1.85
C GLU A 70 0.49 -8.13 0.73
N THR A 71 0.01 -8.20 -0.51
CA THR A 71 0.87 -8.50 -1.65
C THR A 71 1.87 -7.39 -1.95
N LEU A 72 1.45 -6.12 -1.83
CA LEU A 72 2.32 -4.97 -2.09
C LEU A 72 3.41 -4.85 -1.02
N SER A 73 3.05 -5.00 0.25
CA SER A 73 4.04 -4.97 1.34
C SER A 73 5.03 -6.13 1.27
N GLU A 74 4.58 -7.32 0.84
CA GLU A 74 5.46 -8.47 0.61
C GLU A 74 6.43 -8.23 -0.55
N TYR A 75 5.94 -7.68 -1.66
CA TYR A 75 6.78 -7.33 -2.81
C TYR A 75 7.88 -6.32 -2.41
N LEU A 76 7.49 -5.23 -1.75
CA LEU A 76 8.41 -4.17 -1.35
C LEU A 76 9.39 -4.62 -0.24
N ALA A 77 8.99 -5.52 0.65
CA ALA A 77 9.89 -6.04 1.68
C ALA A 77 10.91 -7.07 1.15
N ASN A 78 10.67 -7.68 -0.01
CA ASN A 78 11.58 -8.62 -0.67
C ASN A 78 12.39 -7.98 -1.82
N GLY A 79 12.20 -6.68 -2.07
CA GLY A 79 12.93 -5.88 -3.06
C GLY A 79 14.40 -5.67 -2.72
#